data_AF-A0A3N5HLX1-F1
#
_entry.id   AF-A0A3N5HLX1-F1
#
_cell.length_a   1.000
_cell.length_b   1.000
_cell.length_c   1.000
_cell.angle_alpha   90.00
_cell.angle_beta   90.00
_cell.angle_gamma   90.00
#
_symmetry.space_group_name_H-M   'P 1'
#
loop_
_entity.id
_entity.type
_entity.pdbx_description
1 polymer ?
#
loop_
_entity_poly.entity_id
_entity_poly.type
_entity_poly.pdbx_seq_one_letter_code
_entity_poly.pdbx_strand_id
1 'polypeptide(L)'
;MRRQPVVMRHDTDGRVVEVGARTRTIPPALRRALQHRDGGCRFPGCGVRVGQGHHIRHWAEGGPTTLTNLLILCRFHHRAVHEEGFQVERESHGELHFRQPDGRPLPDVPPPPSEVPGNPLGVLRAWHQAAGLDLHAHTATPDWLGEHLDVGYAIDVLHPLAR
;
A
#
# COMPACT_ATOMS: atom_id res chain seq x y z
N MET A 1 20.28 -23.09 -6.02
CA MET A 1 19.98 -21.64 -5.95
C MET A 1 21.23 -20.92 -5.44
N ARG A 2 21.93 -20.13 -6.27
CA ARG A 2 23.16 -19.43 -5.85
C ARG A 2 22.82 -18.26 -4.94
N ARG A 3 23.44 -18.19 -3.76
CA ARG A 3 23.31 -17.03 -2.86
C ARG A 3 23.99 -15.84 -3.53
N GLN A 4 23.25 -14.76 -3.76
CA GLN A 4 23.82 -13.51 -4.28
C GLN A 4 24.44 -12.72 -3.12
N PRO A 5 25.65 -12.17 -3.29
CA PRO A 5 26.33 -11.44 -2.23
C PRO A 5 25.59 -10.13 -1.92
N VAL A 6 25.43 -9.86 -0.62
CA VAL A 6 24.98 -8.56 -0.10
C VAL A 6 26.22 -7.82 0.37
N VAL A 7 26.35 -6.56 -0.03
CA VAL A 7 27.45 -5.67 0.35
C VAL A 7 26.94 -4.69 1.39
N MET A 8 27.74 -4.48 2.43
CA MET A 8 27.49 -3.52 3.51
C MET A 8 28.60 -2.47 3.48
N ARG A 9 28.22 -1.20 3.37
CA ARG A 9 29.14 -0.06 3.42
C ARG A 9 29.09 0.58 4.79
N HIS A 10 30.24 1.05 5.25
CA HIS A 10 30.41 1.70 6.54
C HIS A 10 30.99 3.11 6.35
N ASP A 11 30.71 4.01 7.29
CA ASP A 11 31.41 5.29 7.41
C ASP A 11 32.79 5.12 8.08
N THR A 12 33.50 6.24 8.28
CA THR A 12 34.81 6.28 8.95
C THR A 12 34.76 5.82 10.40
N ASP A 13 33.60 5.92 11.05
CA ASP A 13 33.38 5.52 12.44
C ASP A 13 32.91 4.05 12.55
N GLY A 14 32.84 3.34 11.42
CA GLY A 14 32.43 1.94 11.33
C GLY A 14 30.91 1.72 11.40
N ARG A 15 30.08 2.77 11.30
CA ARG A 15 28.62 2.64 11.28
C ARG A 15 28.13 2.24 9.89
N VAL A 16 27.15 1.34 9.83
CA VAL A 16 26.56 0.90 8.58
C VAL A 16 25.80 2.05 7.93
N VAL A 17 26.22 2.47 6.74
CA VAL A 17 25.56 3.53 5.96
C VAL A 17 24.65 2.98 4.87
N GLU A 18 24.97 1.81 4.31
CA GLU A 18 24.21 1.23 3.21
C GLU A 18 24.35 -0.29 3.18
N VAL A 19 23.26 -0.98 2.86
CA VAL A 19 23.24 -2.43 2.61
C VAL A 19 22.56 -2.65 1.26
N GLY A 20 23.20 -3.37 0.35
CA GLY A 20 22.64 -3.59 -0.99
C GLY A 20 23.23 -4.77 -1.74
N ALA A 21 22.75 -4.97 -2.96
CA ALA A 21 23.16 -6.03 -3.87
C ALA A 21 23.23 -5.52 -5.31
N ARG A 22 24.05 -6.15 -6.15
CA ARG A 22 24.22 -5.79 -7.57
C ARG A 22 23.22 -6.50 -8.49
N THR A 23 22.07 -6.91 -7.96
CA THR A 23 21.13 -7.79 -8.62
C THR A 23 19.73 -7.20 -8.60
N ARG A 24 18.96 -7.43 -9.67
CA ARG A 24 17.56 -6.98 -9.72
C ARG A 24 16.70 -7.66 -8.66
N THR A 25 16.83 -8.98 -8.55
CA THR A 25 16.08 -9.77 -7.57
C THR A 25 16.66 -9.54 -6.18
N ILE A 26 15.83 -9.07 -5.26
CA ILE A 26 16.20 -8.80 -3.87
C ILE A 26 16.70 -10.10 -3.21
N PRO A 27 17.97 -10.19 -2.80
CA PRO A 27 18.50 -11.41 -2.17
C PRO A 27 17.83 -11.70 -0.82
N PRO A 28 17.76 -12.97 -0.38
CA PRO A 28 17.06 -13.33 0.85
C PRO A 28 17.53 -12.59 2.11
N ALA A 29 18.82 -12.26 2.22
CA ALA A 29 19.35 -11.49 3.36
C ALA A 29 18.82 -10.05 3.38
N LEU A 30 18.84 -9.37 2.23
CA LEU A 30 18.29 -8.02 2.09
C LEU A 30 16.77 -8.01 2.29
N ARG A 31 16.09 -9.04 1.79
CA ARG A 31 14.64 -9.25 1.98
C ARG A 31 14.27 -9.35 3.47
N ARG A 32 15.05 -10.08 4.28
CA ARG A 32 14.82 -10.17 5.73
C ARG A 32 15.02 -8.83 6.42
N ALA A 33 16.07 -8.09 6.06
CA ALA A 33 16.31 -6.76 6.60
C ALA A 33 15.15 -5.80 6.27
N LEU A 34 14.61 -5.86 5.04
CA LEU A 34 13.41 -5.09 4.68
C LEU A 34 12.19 -5.49 5.52
N GLN A 35 11.92 -6.78 5.70
CA GLN A 35 10.80 -7.24 6.51
C GLN A 35 10.89 -6.73 7.95
N HIS A 36 12.09 -6.78 8.53
CA HIS A 36 12.33 -6.30 9.89
C HIS A 36 12.12 -4.78 10.01
N ARG A 37 12.69 -3.99 9.07
CA ARG A 37 12.55 -2.53 9.07
C ARG A 37 11.10 -2.08 8.81
N ASP A 38 10.44 -2.73 7.86
CA ASP A 38 9.16 -2.24 7.34
C ASP A 38 7.95 -2.80 8.09
N GLY A 39 8.04 -3.99 8.70
CA GLY A 39 6.95 -4.62 9.47
C GLY A 39 5.71 -5.03 8.65
N GLY A 40 5.62 -4.61 7.39
CA GLY A 40 4.48 -4.85 6.52
C GLY A 40 4.49 -3.89 5.33
N CYS A 41 3.36 -3.76 4.66
CA CYS A 41 3.14 -2.77 3.61
C CYS A 41 3.33 -1.35 4.18
N ARG A 42 4.19 -0.56 3.56
CA ARG A 42 4.48 0.83 3.98
C ARG A 42 3.56 1.89 3.37
N PHE A 43 2.66 1.49 2.47
CA PHE A 43 1.65 2.39 1.94
C PHE A 43 0.76 2.94 3.07
N PRO A 44 0.44 4.25 3.09
CA PRO A 44 -0.31 4.87 4.19
C PRO A 44 -1.63 4.13 4.47
N GLY A 45 -1.81 3.70 5.72
CA GLY A 45 -3.06 3.13 6.24
C GLY A 45 -3.18 1.62 6.01
N CYS A 46 -2.21 1.01 5.34
CA CYS A 46 -2.25 -0.42 5.07
C CYS A 46 -1.71 -1.24 6.25
N GLY A 47 -2.55 -2.08 6.85
CA GLY A 47 -2.16 -3.01 7.92
C GLY A 47 -1.62 -4.37 7.45
N VAL A 48 -1.47 -4.59 6.14
CA VAL A 48 -1.09 -5.91 5.59
C VAL A 48 0.37 -6.22 5.87
N ARG A 49 0.64 -7.32 6.58
CA ARG A 49 2.00 -7.75 6.98
C ARG A 49 2.79 -8.46 5.88
N VAL A 50 2.10 -8.99 4.87
CA VAL A 50 2.72 -9.72 3.76
C VAL A 50 2.85 -8.80 2.54
N GLY A 51 4.06 -8.70 2.00
CA GLY A 51 4.32 -7.85 0.84
C GLY A 51 5.55 -8.25 0.06
N GLN A 52 5.76 -7.58 -1.06
CA GLN A 52 6.88 -7.70 -1.98
C GLN A 52 7.81 -6.51 -1.79
N GLY A 53 9.11 -6.70 -2.03
CA GLY A 53 10.04 -5.58 -2.05
C GLY A 53 9.89 -4.79 -3.35
N HIS A 54 9.72 -3.49 -3.24
CA HIS A 54 9.55 -2.54 -4.32
C HIS A 54 10.74 -1.58 -4.36
N HIS A 55 11.23 -1.26 -5.55
CA HIS A 55 12.27 -0.25 -5.76
C HIS A 55 11.63 1.13 -5.91
N ILE A 56 11.98 2.10 -5.06
CA ILE A 56 11.51 3.49 -5.12
C ILE A 56 11.88 4.12 -6.46
N ARG A 57 13.19 4.18 -6.75
CA ARG A 57 13.66 4.37 -8.12
C ARG A 57 13.70 3.01 -8.79
N HIS A 58 12.94 2.83 -9.86
CA HIS A 58 12.83 1.54 -10.54
C HIS A 58 14.21 1.00 -10.96
N TRP A 59 14.41 -0.31 -10.83
CA TRP A 59 15.65 -0.97 -11.27
C TRP A 59 15.92 -0.75 -12.77
N ALA A 60 14.86 -0.76 -13.60
CA ALA A 60 14.96 -0.52 -15.03
C ALA A 60 15.51 0.88 -15.37
N GLU A 61 15.34 1.84 -14.45
CA GLU A 61 15.82 3.22 -14.56
C GLU A 61 17.18 3.42 -13.84
N GLY A 62 17.86 2.31 -13.51
CA GLY A 62 19.15 2.31 -12.82
C GLY A 62 19.06 2.46 -11.30
N GLY A 63 17.87 2.30 -10.70
CA GLY A 63 17.71 2.30 -9.25
C GLY A 63 18.44 1.11 -8.60
N PRO A 64 19.26 1.33 -7.56
CA PRO A 64 20.04 0.26 -6.94
C PRO A 64 19.18 -0.64 -6.06
N THR A 65 19.59 -1.90 -5.87
CA THR A 65 18.96 -2.82 -4.92
C THR A 65 19.59 -2.61 -3.56
N THR A 66 19.18 -1.56 -2.86
CA THR A 66 19.69 -1.18 -1.53
C THR A 66 18.54 -1.04 -0.54
N LEU A 67 18.80 -1.14 0.76
CA LEU A 67 17.76 -0.91 1.77
C LEU A 67 17.10 0.46 1.57
N THR A 68 17.88 1.51 1.33
CA THR A 68 17.37 2.88 1.17
C THR A 68 16.45 3.04 -0.05
N ASN A 69 16.75 2.36 -1.16
CA ASN A 69 15.93 2.40 -2.38
C ASN A 69 14.79 1.36 -2.38
N LEU A 70 14.64 0.57 -1.32
CA LEU A 70 13.62 -0.48 -1.25
C LEU A 70 12.58 -0.18 -0.15
N LEU A 71 11.37 -0.68 -0.34
CA LEU A 71 10.33 -0.78 0.70
C LEU A 71 9.46 -2.02 0.48
N ILE A 72 8.71 -2.44 1.50
CA ILE A 72 7.70 -3.48 1.37
C ILE A 72 6.33 -2.88 1.02
N LEU A 73 5.68 -3.45 0.01
CA LEU A 73 4.30 -3.15 -0.39
C LEU A 73 3.49 -4.45 -0.55
N CYS A 74 2.22 -4.48 -0.15
CA CYS A 74 1.33 -5.60 -0.45
C CYS A 74 1.08 -5.70 -1.97
N ARG A 75 0.53 -6.82 -2.47
CA ARG A 75 0.31 -7.00 -3.92
C ARG A 75 -0.50 -5.85 -4.54
N PHE A 76 -1.53 -5.39 -3.84
CA PHE A 76 -2.39 -4.28 -4.29
C PHE A 76 -1.59 -2.98 -4.41
N HIS A 77 -0.96 -2.51 -3.33
CA HIS A 77 -0.20 -1.27 -3.36
C HIS A 77 1.09 -1.35 -4.19
N HIS A 78 1.68 -2.54 -4.32
CA HIS A 78 2.79 -2.75 -5.23
C HIS A 78 2.37 -2.43 -6.67
N ARG A 79 1.19 -2.91 -7.09
CA ARG A 79 0.63 -2.58 -8.40
C ARG A 79 0.29 -1.09 -8.51
N ALA A 80 -0.35 -0.53 -7.48
CA ALA A 80 -0.73 0.89 -7.48
C ALA A 80 0.47 1.81 -7.76
N VAL A 81 1.59 1.56 -7.07
CA VAL A 81 2.82 2.34 -7.25
C VAL A 81 3.56 1.98 -8.54
N HIS A 82 3.57 0.71 -8.94
CA HIS A 82 4.33 0.27 -10.10
C HIS A 82 3.64 0.55 -11.45
N GLU A 83 2.30 0.61 -11.49
CA GLU A 83 1.52 0.62 -12.73
C GLU A 83 0.44 1.72 -12.77
N GLU A 84 -0.11 2.13 -11.62
CA GLU A 84 -1.31 2.98 -11.58
C GLU A 84 -0.99 4.45 -11.28
N GLY A 85 0.29 4.83 -11.31
CA GLY A 85 0.76 6.21 -11.24
C GLY A 85 0.94 6.77 -9.83
N PHE A 86 0.69 5.99 -8.77
CA PHE A 86 1.05 6.41 -7.42
C PHE A 86 2.57 6.52 -7.30
N GLN A 87 3.04 7.57 -6.62
CA GLN A 87 4.46 7.85 -6.48
C GLN A 87 4.89 7.66 -5.04
N VAL A 88 6.15 7.29 -4.84
CA VAL A 88 6.77 7.18 -3.53
C VAL A 88 8.15 7.82 -3.56
N GLU A 89 8.46 8.62 -2.55
CA GLU A 89 9.76 9.23 -2.34
C GLU A 89 10.24 8.92 -0.92
N ARG A 90 11.57 8.80 -0.75
CA ARG A 90 12.18 8.69 0.57
C ARG A 90 13.03 9.92 0.83
N GLU A 91 12.72 10.63 1.91
CA GLU A 91 13.51 11.79 2.34
C GLU A 91 14.82 11.39 3.04
N SER A 92 15.70 12.36 3.24
CA SER A 92 17.02 12.20 3.87
C SER A 92 16.95 11.56 5.27
N HIS A 93 15.88 11.81 6.02
CA HIS A 93 15.66 11.23 7.35
C HIS A 93 15.00 9.85 7.32
N GLY A 94 14.71 9.31 6.13
CA GLY A 94 14.15 7.97 5.95
C GLY A 94 12.63 7.91 5.89
N GLU A 95 11.93 9.04 6.08
CA GLU A 95 10.48 9.12 5.93
C GLU A 95 10.04 8.87 4.49
N LEU A 96 8.88 8.23 4.35
CA LEU A 96 8.29 7.89 3.05
C LEU A 96 7.10 8.80 2.77
N HIS A 97 7.14 9.48 1.62
CA HIS A 97 6.06 10.32 1.14
C HIS A 97 5.41 9.68 -0.07
N PHE A 98 4.09 9.50 -0.02
CA PHE A 98 3.32 8.95 -1.12
C PHE A 98 2.50 10.06 -1.79
N ARG A 99 2.37 9.99 -3.11
CA ARG A 99 1.51 10.89 -3.90
C ARG A 99 0.54 10.09 -4.74
N GLN A 100 -0.64 10.67 -4.96
CA GLN A 100 -1.66 10.19 -5.85
C GLN A 100 -1.19 10.29 -7.32
N PRO A 101 -1.87 9.62 -8.26
CA PRO A 101 -1.52 9.69 -9.69
C PRO A 101 -1.52 11.10 -10.27
N ASP A 102 -2.25 12.03 -9.66
CA ASP A 102 -2.28 13.45 -10.04
C ASP A 102 -1.22 14.32 -9.32
N GLY A 103 -0.33 13.70 -8.54
CA GLY A 103 0.75 14.36 -7.80
C GLY A 103 0.36 14.91 -6.43
N ARG A 104 -0.92 14.87 -6.03
CA ARG A 104 -1.34 15.31 -4.69
C ARG A 104 -0.75 14.41 -3.61
N PRO A 105 -0.21 14.95 -2.51
CA PRO A 105 0.29 14.13 -1.41
C PRO A 105 -0.85 13.30 -0.81
N LEU A 106 -0.58 12.03 -0.48
CA LEU A 106 -1.50 11.25 0.34
C LEU A 106 -1.52 11.86 1.75
N PRO A 107 -2.70 12.03 2.36
CA PRO A 107 -2.79 12.51 3.72
C PRO A 107 -2.15 11.51 4.69
N ASP A 108 -1.58 12.04 5.77
CA ASP A 108 -1.16 11.22 6.89
C ASP A 108 -2.34 10.42 7.42
N VAL A 109 -2.05 9.17 7.81
CA VAL A 109 -3.04 8.31 8.43
C VAL A 109 -3.25 8.85 9.83
N PRO A 110 -4.44 9.35 10.18
CA PRO A 110 -4.69 9.79 11.54
C PRO A 110 -4.46 8.61 12.48
N PRO A 111 -3.84 8.83 13.66
CA PRO A 111 -3.71 7.77 14.63
C PRO A 111 -5.10 7.24 14.98
N PRO A 112 -5.24 5.93 15.28
CA PRO A 112 -6.50 5.42 15.80
C PRO A 112 -6.88 6.24 17.04
N PRO A 113 -8.18 6.56 17.24
CA PRO A 113 -8.61 7.32 18.40
C PRO A 113 -8.15 6.64 19.68
N SER A 114 -7.60 7.42 20.60
CA SER A 114 -7.03 6.94 21.87
C SER A 114 -8.07 6.34 22.81
N GLU A 115 -9.32 6.76 22.66
CA GLU A 115 -10.47 6.20 23.37
C GLU A 115 -11.47 5.65 22.35
N VAL A 116 -11.75 4.36 22.49
CA VAL A 116 -12.94 3.77 21.88
C VAL A 116 -14.09 4.05 22.84
N PRO A 117 -15.19 4.71 22.42
CA PRO A 117 -16.34 4.93 23.27
C PRO A 117 -16.79 3.61 23.90
N GLY A 118 -17.24 3.62 25.16
CA GLY A 118 -17.71 2.39 25.83
C GLY A 118 -18.86 1.68 25.09
N ASN A 119 -19.55 2.39 24.19
CA ASN A 119 -20.53 1.84 23.25
C ASN A 119 -20.24 2.33 21.81
N PRO A 120 -19.26 1.75 21.10
CA PRO A 120 -18.87 2.22 19.77
C PRO A 120 -19.96 1.97 18.72
N LEU A 121 -20.73 0.89 18.87
CA LEU A 121 -21.86 0.59 17.97
C LEU A 121 -23.00 1.60 18.12
N GLY A 122 -23.28 2.06 19.35
CA GLY A 122 -24.29 3.09 19.60
C GLY A 122 -23.93 4.42 18.96
N VAL A 123 -22.67 4.85 19.09
CA VAL A 123 -22.16 6.08 18.45
C VAL A 123 -22.27 5.99 16.92
N LEU A 124 -21.84 4.86 16.34
CA LEU A 124 -21.90 4.64 14.91
C LEU A 124 -23.36 4.66 14.38
N ARG A 125 -24.30 4.03 15.10
CA ARG A 125 -25.73 4.05 14.75
C ARG A 125 -26.34 5.46 14.81
N ALA A 126 -26.01 6.23 15.85
CA ALA A 126 -26.48 7.62 15.97
C ALA A 126 -25.95 8.48 14.82
N TRP A 127 -24.70 8.28 14.41
CA TRP A 127 -24.14 8.96 13.25
C TRP A 127 -24.85 8.57 11.95
N HIS A 128 -25.11 7.29 11.71
CA HIS A 128 -25.90 6.85 10.55
C HIS A 128 -27.29 7.50 10.52
N GLN A 129 -27.99 7.49 11.65
CA GLN A 129 -29.32 8.11 11.78
C GLN A 129 -29.28 9.61 11.49
N ALA A 130 -28.29 10.32 12.05
CA ALA A 130 -28.12 11.76 11.82
C ALA A 130 -27.78 12.08 10.34
N ALA A 131 -27.08 11.16 9.66
CA ALA A 131 -26.79 11.25 8.23
C ALA A 131 -27.96 10.77 7.33
N GLY A 132 -29.07 10.31 7.92
CA GLY A 132 -30.21 9.75 7.17
C GLY A 132 -29.92 8.40 6.52
N LEU A 133 -28.90 7.68 6.98
CA LEU A 133 -28.51 6.36 6.49
C LEU A 133 -29.26 5.27 7.26
N ASP A 134 -30.16 4.54 6.58
CA ASP A 134 -30.83 3.37 7.13
C ASP A 134 -30.05 2.08 6.77
N LEU A 135 -29.01 1.78 7.56
CA LEU A 135 -28.22 0.57 7.41
C LEU A 135 -28.80 -0.58 8.24
N HIS A 136 -29.36 -1.58 7.58
CA HIS A 136 -29.94 -2.79 8.16
C HIS A 136 -29.27 -4.07 7.63
N ALA A 137 -29.73 -5.22 8.11
CA ALA A 137 -29.12 -6.52 7.79
C ALA A 137 -29.13 -6.88 6.30
N HIS A 138 -29.94 -6.19 5.49
CA HIS A 138 -30.04 -6.42 4.04
C HIS A 138 -29.40 -5.32 3.21
N THR A 139 -28.79 -4.28 3.81
CA THR A 139 -28.19 -3.18 3.03
C THR A 139 -27.08 -3.64 2.08
N ALA A 140 -26.37 -4.73 2.42
CA ALA A 140 -25.39 -5.35 1.51
C ALA A 140 -25.97 -6.56 0.74
N THR A 141 -27.24 -6.90 0.96
CA THR A 141 -27.93 -7.92 0.17
C THR A 141 -28.40 -7.26 -1.12
N PRO A 142 -27.97 -7.73 -2.29
CA PRO A 142 -28.54 -7.23 -3.53
C PRO A 142 -30.03 -7.54 -3.56
N ASP A 143 -30.84 -6.68 -4.16
CA ASP A 143 -32.27 -6.93 -4.38
C ASP A 143 -32.54 -8.06 -5.41
N TRP A 144 -31.48 -8.75 -5.84
CA TRP A 144 -31.54 -9.85 -6.78
C TRP A 144 -32.18 -11.09 -6.13
N LEU A 145 -33.34 -11.48 -6.65
CA LEU A 145 -34.14 -12.62 -6.17
C LEU A 145 -34.04 -13.85 -7.09
N GLY A 146 -33.10 -13.84 -8.03
CA GLY A 146 -32.91 -14.92 -9.00
C GLY A 146 -33.39 -14.60 -10.42
N GLU A 147 -33.81 -13.36 -10.69
CA GLU A 147 -34.14 -12.89 -12.03
C GLU A 147 -32.93 -12.97 -12.97
N HIS A 148 -33.18 -13.05 -14.28
CA HIS A 148 -32.10 -13.02 -15.26
C HIS A 148 -31.38 -11.68 -15.22
N LEU A 149 -30.04 -11.71 -15.23
CA LEU A 149 -29.21 -10.51 -15.37
C LEU A 149 -29.63 -9.74 -16.62
N ASP A 150 -30.00 -8.47 -16.46
CA ASP A 150 -30.25 -7.58 -17.58
C ASP A 150 -28.91 -7.22 -18.23
N VAL A 151 -28.55 -8.00 -19.25
CA VAL A 151 -27.30 -7.84 -19.99
C VAL A 151 -27.29 -6.50 -20.75
N GLY A 152 -28.45 -6.00 -21.19
CA GLY A 152 -28.56 -4.71 -21.87
C GLY A 152 -28.19 -3.57 -20.93
N TYR A 153 -28.83 -3.51 -19.76
CA TYR A 153 -28.50 -2.53 -18.72
C TYR A 153 -27.06 -2.65 -18.23
N ALA A 154 -26.55 -3.86 -18.01
CA ALA A 154 -25.18 -4.07 -17.57
C ALA A 154 -24.15 -3.55 -18.59
N ILE A 155 -24.41 -3.76 -19.89
CA ILE A 155 -23.59 -3.19 -20.97
C ILE A 155 -23.73 -1.66 -20.96
N ASP A 156 -24.94 -1.11 -20.86
CA ASP A 156 -25.16 0.33 -20.90
C ASP A 156 -24.54 1.10 -19.72
N VAL A 157 -24.41 0.47 -18.54
CA VAL A 157 -23.85 1.14 -17.36
C VAL A 157 -22.35 0.92 -17.22
N LEU A 158 -21.83 -0.24 -17.63
CA LEU A 158 -20.43 -0.60 -17.42
C LEU A 158 -19.56 -0.43 -18.68
N HIS A 159 -20.15 -0.30 -19.87
CA HIS A 159 -19.38 -0.14 -21.10
C HIS A 159 -18.91 1.31 -21.26
N PRO A 160 -17.60 1.57 -21.44
CA PRO A 160 -17.05 2.93 -21.54
C PRO A 160 -17.61 3.78 -22.69
N LEU A 161 -18.28 3.15 -23.67
CA LEU A 161 -18.87 3.80 -24.84
C LEU A 161 -20.40 3.89 -24.80
N ALA A 162 -21.04 3.61 -23.67
CA ALA A 162 -22.51 3.66 -23.54
C ALA A 162 -23.08 5.08 -23.35
N ARG A 163 -22.43 6.09 -23.94
CA ARG A 163 -22.92 7.47 -24.04
C ARG A 163 -22.66 8.00 -25.44
#